data_AF-A0AAV4K8D4-F1
#
_entry.id   AF-A0AAV4K8D4-F1
#
_cell.length_a   1.000
_cell.length_b   1.000
_cell.length_c   1.000
_cell.angle_alpha   90.00
_cell.angle_beta   90.00
_cell.angle_gamma   90.00
#
_symmetry.space_group_name_H-M   'P 1'
#
loop_
_entity.id
_entity.type
_entity.pdbx_description
1 polymer ?
#
loop_
_entity_poly.entity_id
_entity_poly.type
_entity_poly.pdbx_seq_one_letter_code
_entity_poly.pdbx_strand_id
1 'polypeptide(L)'
;MNRLLASVFLLLGTAQAAQANCKTLLLTGTSLSYTTVGVFPNAPEDKDFRFLKEGSTVGPQTVCGLTFTPDRKAGTVTITGKTFALFGQLFSKYVPANAKGRLDITNQFVFGGSPEEQTLQFNPSKRTLAYKAKPNWASKTTAAVKIDGGPLKPLFFNDKGTPVSYPASARVVDMYVRAESGGYHFWNRVRIDLKRPSITVYDEATMPSK
;
A
#
# COMPACT_ATOMS: atom_id res chain seq x y z
N MET A 1 18.29 -32.81 -59.44
CA MET A 1 17.29 -31.77 -59.09
C MET A 1 17.16 -31.71 -57.57
N ASN A 2 17.98 -30.89 -56.91
CA ASN A 2 17.93 -30.67 -55.47
C ASN A 2 16.98 -29.52 -55.15
N ARG A 3 15.89 -29.79 -54.43
CA ARG A 3 15.03 -28.74 -53.85
C ARG A 3 15.67 -28.31 -52.52
N LEU A 4 16.24 -27.11 -52.50
CA LEU A 4 16.65 -26.43 -51.28
C LEU A 4 15.40 -26.17 -50.41
N LEU A 5 15.39 -26.73 -49.20
CA LEU A 5 14.58 -26.24 -48.09
C LEU A 5 15.25 -24.96 -47.54
N ALA A 6 14.58 -23.83 -47.66
CA ALA A 6 14.93 -22.62 -46.92
C ALA A 6 14.09 -22.57 -45.64
N SER A 7 14.66 -23.04 -44.53
CA SER A 7 14.10 -22.84 -43.19
C SER A 7 14.38 -21.40 -42.75
N VAL A 8 13.36 -20.53 -42.87
CA VAL A 8 13.40 -19.18 -42.29
C VAL A 8 13.25 -19.32 -40.77
N PHE A 9 14.35 -19.11 -40.04
CA PHE A 9 14.33 -18.94 -38.59
C PHE A 9 13.72 -17.57 -38.27
N LEU A 10 12.45 -17.55 -37.84
CA LEU A 10 11.83 -16.40 -37.19
C LEU A 10 12.49 -16.19 -35.82
N LEU A 11 13.44 -15.25 -35.75
CA LEU A 11 13.92 -14.67 -34.51
C LEU A 11 12.80 -13.84 -33.89
N LEU A 12 11.88 -14.49 -33.18
CA LEU A 12 10.98 -13.83 -32.24
C LEU A 12 11.83 -13.34 -31.07
N GLY A 13 12.35 -12.12 -31.19
CA GLY A 13 12.94 -11.42 -30.05
C GLY A 13 11.89 -11.28 -28.97
N THR A 14 12.01 -12.03 -27.88
CA THR A 14 11.21 -11.79 -26.68
C THR A 14 11.63 -10.43 -26.16
N ALA A 15 10.78 -9.41 -26.36
CA ALA A 15 10.94 -8.14 -25.66
C ALA A 15 10.91 -8.45 -24.15
N GLN A 16 12.08 -8.50 -23.52
CA GLN A 16 12.15 -8.60 -22.07
C GLN A 16 11.50 -7.33 -21.52
N ALA A 17 10.41 -7.50 -20.78
CA ALA A 17 9.78 -6.39 -20.08
C ALA A 17 10.84 -5.70 -19.22
N ALA A 18 10.95 -4.37 -19.35
CA ALA A 18 11.95 -3.59 -18.63
C ALA A 18 11.82 -3.83 -17.11
N GLN A 19 12.95 -4.13 -16.47
CA GLN A 19 13.00 -4.47 -15.05
C GLN A 19 12.52 -3.30 -14.19
N ALA A 20 11.70 -3.56 -13.17
CA ALA A 20 11.24 -2.52 -12.25
C ALA A 20 12.36 -2.00 -11.33
N ASN A 21 12.41 -0.69 -11.10
CA ASN A 21 13.25 -0.07 -10.08
C ASN A 21 12.53 -0.07 -8.73
N CYS A 22 12.79 -1.10 -7.90
CA CYS A 22 12.11 -1.28 -6.61
C CYS A 22 12.29 -0.15 -5.60
N LYS A 23 13.26 0.75 -5.80
CA LYS A 23 13.44 1.94 -4.96
C LYS A 23 12.39 3.03 -5.21
N THR A 24 11.67 2.93 -6.33
CA THR A 24 10.66 3.92 -6.76
C THR A 24 9.24 3.40 -6.60
N LEU A 25 9.08 2.19 -6.09
CA LEU A 25 7.80 1.55 -5.89
C LEU A 25 6.99 2.32 -4.86
N LEU A 26 5.77 2.72 -5.22
CA LEU A 26 4.88 3.48 -4.37
C LEU A 26 3.44 2.98 -4.53
N LEU A 27 2.74 2.76 -3.42
CA LEU A 27 1.29 2.61 -3.40
C LEU A 27 0.65 3.84 -2.78
N THR A 28 -0.14 4.56 -3.57
CA THR A 28 -0.94 5.69 -3.12
C THR A 28 -2.41 5.29 -3.21
N GLY A 29 -3.02 5.07 -2.05
CA GLY A 29 -4.34 4.46 -1.95
C GLY A 29 -4.38 3.08 -2.59
N THR A 30 -5.08 2.97 -3.71
CA THR A 30 -5.20 1.73 -4.49
C THR A 30 -4.54 1.83 -5.86
N SER A 31 -3.60 2.77 -6.04
CA SER A 31 -2.82 2.93 -7.28
C SER A 31 -1.34 2.66 -7.03
N LEU A 32 -0.75 1.83 -7.89
CA LEU A 32 0.66 1.44 -7.84
C LEU A 32 1.46 2.20 -8.90
N SER A 33 2.57 2.82 -8.51
CA SER A 33 3.50 3.42 -9.45
C SER A 33 4.96 3.02 -9.18
N TYR A 34 5.77 3.02 -10.23
CA TYR A 34 7.23 2.84 -10.18
C TYR A 34 7.88 3.26 -11.50
N THR A 35 9.20 3.44 -11.51
CA THR A 35 10.00 3.58 -12.73
C THR A 35 10.69 2.26 -13.09
N THR A 36 10.93 2.01 -14.36
CA THR A 36 11.80 0.90 -14.79
C THR A 36 13.27 1.28 -14.65
N VAL A 37 14.17 0.28 -14.64
CA VAL A 37 15.61 0.50 -14.74
C VAL A 37 15.94 0.86 -16.18
N GLY A 38 16.50 2.05 -16.39
CA GLY A 38 17.00 2.46 -17.69
C GLY A 38 18.22 1.65 -18.09
N VAL A 39 18.26 1.15 -19.32
CA VAL A 39 19.40 0.46 -19.92
C VAL A 39 19.62 1.07 -21.28
N PHE A 40 20.77 1.72 -21.46
CA PHE A 40 21.11 2.39 -22.72
C PHE A 40 20.85 1.47 -23.93
N PRO A 41 20.16 1.96 -25.00
CA PRO A 41 19.72 3.34 -25.22
C PRO A 41 18.36 3.70 -24.60
N ASN A 42 17.70 2.76 -23.92
CA ASN A 42 16.37 2.96 -23.38
C ASN A 42 16.40 3.73 -22.05
N ALA A 43 15.68 4.85 -22.00
CA ALA A 43 15.47 5.60 -20.77
C ALA A 43 14.54 4.83 -19.80
N PRO A 44 14.59 5.14 -18.49
CA PRO A 44 13.57 4.71 -17.55
C PRO A 44 12.17 5.12 -17.99
N GLU A 45 11.19 4.25 -17.76
CA GLU A 45 9.78 4.51 -18.03
C GLU A 45 8.97 4.51 -16.73
N ASP A 46 8.04 5.45 -16.61
CA ASP A 46 7.04 5.43 -15.54
C ASP A 46 5.96 4.39 -15.83
N LYS A 47 5.59 3.63 -14.79
CA LYS A 47 4.46 2.71 -14.78
C LYS A 47 3.48 3.19 -13.72
N ASP A 48 2.20 3.31 -14.09
CA ASP A 48 1.09 3.67 -13.20
C ASP A 48 -0.06 2.67 -13.43
N PHE A 49 -0.51 2.03 -12.35
CA PHE A 49 -1.57 1.03 -12.34
C PHE A 49 -2.67 1.48 -11.38
N ARG A 50 -3.75 2.01 -11.94
CA ARG A 50 -4.93 2.46 -11.19
C ARG A 50 -5.94 1.32 -11.08
N PHE A 51 -5.80 0.51 -10.04
CA PHE A 51 -6.53 -0.75 -9.92
C PHE A 51 -8.04 -0.60 -9.83
N LEU A 52 -8.51 0.40 -9.08
CA LEU A 52 -9.93 0.59 -8.76
C LEU A 52 -10.57 1.81 -9.43
N LYS A 53 -9.85 2.52 -10.30
CA LYS A 53 -10.42 3.61 -11.07
C LYS A 53 -11.57 3.10 -11.94
N GLU A 54 -12.65 3.86 -12.03
CA GLU A 54 -13.78 3.56 -12.91
C GLU A 54 -13.31 3.24 -14.34
N GLY A 55 -13.82 2.15 -14.91
CA GLY A 55 -13.43 1.64 -16.23
C GLY A 55 -12.06 0.97 -16.31
N SER A 56 -11.30 0.89 -15.21
CA SER A 56 -10.00 0.20 -15.20
C SER A 56 -10.13 -1.30 -15.46
N THR A 57 -9.38 -1.81 -16.42
CA THR A 57 -9.24 -3.26 -16.73
C THR A 57 -7.95 -3.86 -16.20
N VAL A 58 -7.16 -3.09 -15.42
CA VAL A 58 -5.86 -3.52 -14.88
C VAL A 58 -6.01 -4.80 -14.04
N GLY A 59 -5.38 -5.89 -14.49
CA GLY A 59 -5.33 -7.15 -13.76
C GLY A 59 -4.28 -7.16 -12.65
N PRO A 60 -4.11 -8.29 -11.95
CA PRO A 60 -3.08 -8.45 -10.93
C PRO A 60 -1.68 -8.12 -11.48
N GLN A 61 -0.86 -7.44 -10.67
CA GLN A 61 0.52 -7.09 -11.02
C GLN A 61 1.49 -7.75 -10.04
N THR A 62 2.63 -8.22 -10.54
CA THR A 62 3.73 -8.71 -9.70
C THR A 62 4.97 -7.89 -9.96
N VAL A 63 5.45 -7.19 -8.92
CA VAL A 63 6.61 -6.31 -9.01
C VAL A 63 7.39 -6.35 -7.72
N CYS A 64 8.72 -6.42 -7.80
CA CYS A 64 9.62 -6.39 -6.63
C CYS A 64 9.31 -7.45 -5.56
N GLY A 65 8.83 -8.62 -5.97
CA GLY A 65 8.45 -9.70 -5.05
C GLY A 65 7.14 -9.46 -4.28
N LEU A 66 6.36 -8.46 -4.68
CA LEU A 66 5.02 -8.19 -4.20
C LEU A 66 3.99 -8.48 -5.30
N THR A 67 2.86 -9.07 -4.93
CA THR A 67 1.73 -9.31 -5.85
C THR A 67 0.53 -8.47 -5.41
N PHE A 68 0.06 -7.62 -6.31
CA PHE A 68 -1.07 -6.70 -6.15
C PHE A 68 -2.29 -7.30 -6.82
N THR A 69 -3.33 -7.61 -6.05
CA THR A 69 -4.55 -8.27 -6.52
C THR A 69 -5.74 -7.35 -6.28
N PRO A 70 -6.33 -6.77 -7.34
CA PRO A 70 -7.51 -5.92 -7.18
C PRO A 70 -8.79 -6.75 -7.03
N ASP A 71 -9.65 -6.34 -6.10
CA ASP A 71 -11.04 -6.78 -6.00
C ASP A 71 -11.93 -5.53 -6.14
N ARG A 72 -12.42 -5.32 -7.36
CA ARG A 72 -13.27 -4.17 -7.71
C ARG A 72 -14.63 -4.23 -7.04
N LYS A 73 -15.16 -5.43 -6.77
CA LYS A 73 -16.46 -5.59 -6.11
C LYS A 73 -16.35 -5.20 -4.64
N ALA A 74 -15.24 -5.53 -4.00
CA ALA A 74 -14.98 -5.17 -2.62
C ALA A 74 -14.36 -3.76 -2.45
N GLY A 75 -13.93 -3.11 -3.53
CA GLY A 75 -13.24 -1.81 -3.46
C GLY A 75 -11.86 -1.92 -2.81
N THR A 76 -11.11 -3.00 -3.09
CA THR A 76 -9.83 -3.27 -2.40
C THR A 76 -8.68 -3.66 -3.33
N VAL A 77 -7.47 -3.45 -2.85
CA VAL A 77 -6.26 -4.05 -3.41
C VAL A 77 -5.56 -4.83 -2.31
N THR A 78 -5.35 -6.12 -2.53
CA THR A 78 -4.57 -6.98 -1.63
C THR A 78 -3.15 -7.12 -2.16
N ILE A 79 -2.18 -6.72 -1.34
CA ILE A 79 -0.76 -6.83 -1.60
C ILE A 79 -0.22 -7.99 -0.78
N THR A 80 0.38 -8.97 -1.44
CA THR A 80 1.02 -10.13 -0.79
C THR A 80 2.52 -10.11 -1.03
N GLY A 81 3.29 -10.60 -0.07
CA GLY A 81 4.74 -10.71 -0.17
C GLY A 81 5.27 -11.89 0.66
N LYS A 82 6.53 -12.25 0.46
CA LYS A 82 7.18 -13.31 1.24
C LYS A 82 7.42 -12.90 2.71
N THR A 83 7.67 -11.62 2.96
CA THR A 83 7.95 -11.07 4.30
C THR A 83 7.38 -9.66 4.43
N PHE A 84 7.10 -9.23 5.67
CA PHE A 84 6.67 -7.85 5.93
C PHE A 84 7.72 -6.79 5.58
N ALA A 85 8.99 -7.17 5.52
CA ALA A 85 10.07 -6.25 5.17
C ALA A 85 9.93 -5.68 3.74
N LEU A 86 9.35 -6.46 2.82
CA LEU A 86 9.14 -6.02 1.43
C LEU A 86 8.15 -4.85 1.32
N PHE A 87 7.17 -4.77 2.23
CA PHE A 87 6.18 -3.70 2.23
C PHE A 87 6.74 -2.36 2.68
N GLY A 88 7.88 -2.35 3.40
CA GLY A 88 8.52 -1.11 3.84
C GLY A 88 8.88 -0.18 2.67
N GLN A 89 9.18 -0.74 1.50
CA GLN A 89 9.47 0.05 0.29
C GLN A 89 8.21 0.66 -0.34
N LEU A 90 7.04 0.06 -0.13
CA LEU A 90 5.81 0.37 -0.86
C LEU A 90 5.11 1.63 -0.37
N PHE A 91 5.18 1.92 0.92
CA PHE A 91 4.36 2.97 1.55
C PHE A 91 5.18 4.18 2.00
N SER A 92 6.49 4.18 1.76
CA SER A 92 7.34 5.23 2.27
C SER A 92 8.36 5.73 1.25
N LYS A 93 8.14 6.96 0.79
CA LYS A 93 9.21 7.78 0.22
C LYS A 93 10.18 8.31 1.31
N TYR A 94 9.78 8.27 2.59
CA TYR A 94 10.45 8.98 3.69
C TYR A 94 10.64 8.18 4.99
N VAL A 95 10.54 6.85 5.00
CA VAL A 95 10.87 6.08 6.22
C VAL A 95 12.37 6.22 6.47
N PRO A 96 12.79 6.77 7.64
CA PRO A 96 14.21 6.93 7.93
C PRO A 96 14.88 5.55 7.98
N ALA A 97 16.14 5.46 7.54
CA ALA A 97 16.88 4.19 7.41
C ALA A 97 16.98 3.38 8.72
N ASN A 98 16.68 3.99 9.87
CA ASN A 98 16.64 3.38 11.20
C ASN A 98 15.28 2.72 11.56
N ALA A 99 14.21 2.93 10.79
CA ALA A 99 12.90 2.31 10.99
C ALA A 99 12.83 0.89 10.39
N LYS A 100 13.96 0.18 10.34
CA LYS A 100 14.06 -1.22 9.91
C LYS A 100 13.01 -2.05 10.66
N GLY A 101 12.05 -2.58 9.92
CA GLY A 101 10.99 -3.44 10.47
C GLY A 101 9.76 -2.73 11.01
N ARG A 102 9.57 -1.43 10.72
CA ARG A 102 8.28 -0.74 10.88
C ARG A 102 7.70 -0.44 9.49
N LEU A 103 6.41 -0.65 9.34
CA LEU A 103 5.62 -0.26 8.18
C LEU A 103 4.89 1.03 8.51
N ASP A 104 5.12 2.07 7.72
CA ASP A 104 4.40 3.33 7.83
C ASP A 104 3.50 3.49 6.59
N ILE A 105 2.20 3.64 6.80
CA ILE A 105 1.22 3.86 5.73
C ILE A 105 0.70 5.29 5.89
N THR A 106 1.05 6.16 4.95
CA THR A 106 0.83 7.59 5.07
C THR A 106 -0.24 8.08 4.09
N ASN A 107 -1.19 8.85 4.59
CA ASN A 107 -1.99 9.79 3.80
C ASN A 107 -1.28 11.15 3.84
N GLN A 108 -0.90 11.68 2.68
CA GLN A 108 -0.31 13.01 2.56
C GLN A 108 -1.19 13.88 1.67
N PHE A 109 -1.69 14.99 2.19
CA PHE A 109 -2.55 15.91 1.43
C PHE A 109 -2.15 17.36 1.70
N VAL A 110 -2.56 18.28 0.83
CA VAL A 110 -2.33 19.71 1.03
C VAL A 110 -3.63 20.34 1.48
N PHE A 111 -3.63 20.97 2.66
CA PHE A 111 -4.75 21.74 3.18
C PHE A 111 -4.31 23.16 3.47
N GLY A 112 -4.99 24.16 2.91
CA GLY A 112 -4.62 25.57 3.09
C GLY A 112 -3.18 25.91 2.65
N GLY A 113 -2.65 25.22 1.64
CA GLY A 113 -1.28 25.41 1.14
C GLY A 113 -0.17 24.74 1.98
N SER A 114 -0.53 24.05 3.07
CA SER A 114 0.43 23.32 3.91
C SER A 114 0.29 21.80 3.72
N PRO A 115 1.40 21.05 3.61
CA PRO A 115 1.36 19.60 3.59
C PRO A 115 0.98 19.06 4.98
N GLU A 116 -0.06 18.26 5.00
CA GLU A 116 -0.54 17.51 6.15
C GLU A 116 -0.24 16.02 5.95
N GLU A 117 0.22 15.38 7.02
CA GLU A 117 0.58 13.98 7.01
C GLU A 117 -0.15 13.24 8.13
N GLN A 118 -0.76 12.13 7.75
CA GLN A 118 -1.41 11.20 8.63
C GLN A 118 -0.81 9.83 8.41
N THR A 119 -0.14 9.29 9.43
CA THR A 119 0.66 8.08 9.30
C THR A 119 0.19 7.02 10.28
N LEU A 120 -0.25 5.89 9.73
CA LEU A 120 -0.41 4.66 10.45
C LEU A 120 0.94 3.95 10.58
N GLN A 121 1.29 3.56 11.79
CA GLN A 121 2.54 2.89 12.11
C GLN A 121 2.28 1.47 12.59
N PHE A 122 2.78 0.49 11.86
CA PHE A 122 2.74 -0.92 12.24
C PHE A 122 4.15 -1.42 12.51
N ASN A 123 4.42 -1.81 13.76
CA ASN A 123 5.69 -2.38 14.15
C ASN A 123 5.51 -3.88 14.47
N PRO A 124 5.82 -4.79 13.52
CA PRO A 124 5.74 -6.23 13.73
C PRO A 124 6.63 -6.74 14.88
N SER A 125 7.85 -6.21 15.03
CA SER A 125 8.78 -6.72 16.04
C SER A 125 8.40 -6.30 17.47
N LYS A 126 7.91 -5.06 17.63
CA LYS A 126 7.41 -4.55 18.93
C LYS A 126 5.96 -4.95 19.22
N ARG A 127 5.25 -5.48 18.21
CA ARG A 127 3.81 -5.77 18.24
C ARG A 127 2.95 -4.58 18.64
N THR A 128 3.27 -3.41 18.07
CA THR A 128 2.59 -2.15 18.36
C THR A 128 2.03 -1.51 17.11
N LEU A 129 0.92 -0.82 17.30
CA LEU A 129 0.22 0.00 16.32
C LEU A 129 0.13 1.42 16.88
N ALA A 130 0.34 2.41 16.03
CA ALA A 130 0.14 3.80 16.40
C ALA A 130 -0.39 4.58 15.20
N TYR A 131 -1.03 5.71 15.49
CA TYR A 131 -1.44 6.66 14.47
C TYR A 131 -0.89 8.03 14.82
N LYS A 132 -0.28 8.69 13.85
CA LYS A 132 0.26 10.04 13.98
C LYS A 132 -0.46 10.95 13.00
N ALA A 133 -1.08 11.98 13.51
CA ALA A 133 -1.64 13.08 12.73
C ALA A 133 -1.34 14.37 13.48
N LYS A 134 -1.19 15.48 12.74
CA LYS A 134 -1.20 16.80 13.38
C LYS A 134 -2.64 17.11 13.82
N PRO A 135 -2.85 17.61 15.05
CA PRO A 135 -4.13 18.18 15.44
C PRO A 135 -4.44 19.32 14.47
N ASN A 136 -5.56 19.23 13.77
CA ASN A 136 -6.05 20.34 12.98
C ASN A 136 -7.55 20.53 13.24
N TRP A 137 -7.97 21.79 13.30
CA TRP A 137 -9.35 22.18 13.62
C TRP A 137 -10.32 21.89 12.47
N ALA A 138 -9.81 21.68 11.24
CA ALA A 138 -10.60 21.53 10.02
C ALA A 138 -10.88 20.07 9.63
N SER A 139 -10.11 19.10 10.12
CA SER A 139 -10.30 17.68 9.83
C SER A 139 -10.07 16.83 11.08
N LYS A 140 -11.06 16.88 12.00
CA LYS A 140 -11.11 15.93 13.12
C LYS A 140 -11.03 14.52 12.55
N THR A 141 -9.91 13.87 12.82
CA THR A 141 -9.60 12.53 12.35
C THR A 141 -9.72 11.59 13.51
N THR A 142 -10.39 10.47 13.29
CA THR A 142 -10.42 9.35 14.22
C THR A 142 -9.73 8.18 13.56
N ALA A 143 -8.84 7.51 14.30
CA ALA A 143 -8.24 6.26 13.90
C ALA A 143 -8.52 5.19 14.96
N ALA A 144 -8.82 3.99 14.53
CA ALA A 144 -9.15 2.89 15.42
C ALA A 144 -8.68 1.55 14.87
N VAL A 145 -8.62 0.54 15.73
CA VAL A 145 -8.14 -0.79 15.38
C VAL A 145 -9.03 -1.89 15.94
N LYS A 146 -9.24 -2.95 15.15
CA LYS A 146 -9.69 -4.26 15.62
C LYS A 146 -8.56 -5.27 15.49
N ILE A 147 -8.41 -6.11 16.51
CA ILE A 147 -7.48 -7.25 16.51
C ILE A 147 -8.32 -8.51 16.51
N ASP A 148 -8.12 -9.38 15.51
CA ASP A 148 -8.86 -10.64 15.34
C ASP A 148 -10.40 -10.48 15.38
N GLY A 149 -10.92 -9.37 14.84
CA GLY A 149 -12.36 -9.07 14.83
C GLY A 149 -12.95 -8.67 16.19
N GLY A 150 -12.11 -8.49 17.22
CA GLY A 150 -12.51 -8.06 18.55
C GLY A 150 -13.03 -6.62 18.62
N PRO A 151 -13.21 -6.07 19.84
CA PRO A 151 -13.75 -4.74 20.04
C PRO A 151 -12.86 -3.66 19.42
N LEU A 152 -13.48 -2.59 18.93
CA LEU A 152 -12.77 -1.44 18.38
C LEU A 152 -12.00 -0.71 19.49
N LYS A 153 -10.70 -0.50 19.28
CA LYS A 153 -9.82 0.26 20.18
C LYS A 153 -9.37 1.56 19.51
N PRO A 154 -9.37 2.70 20.19
CA PRO A 154 -8.90 3.95 19.62
C PRO A 154 -7.38 3.93 19.42
N LEU A 155 -6.92 4.30 18.23
CA LEU A 155 -5.52 4.64 17.95
C LEU A 155 -5.29 6.15 17.98
N PHE A 156 -6.30 6.93 17.60
CA PHE A 156 -6.29 8.38 17.64
C PHE A 156 -7.72 8.90 17.78
N PHE A 157 -7.99 9.68 18.81
CA PHE A 157 -9.30 10.25 19.08
C PHE A 157 -9.14 11.53 19.90
N ASN A 158 -9.93 12.58 19.61
CA ASN A 158 -9.82 13.90 20.23
C ASN A 158 -8.36 14.40 20.28
N ASP A 159 -7.69 14.36 19.12
CA ASP A 159 -6.30 14.81 18.94
C ASP A 159 -5.24 14.07 19.78
N LYS A 160 -5.62 12.95 20.40
CA LYS A 160 -4.74 12.12 21.22
C LYS A 160 -4.46 10.77 20.58
N GLY A 161 -3.20 10.54 20.24
CA GLY A 161 -2.71 9.24 19.83
C GLY A 161 -2.58 8.28 21.03
N THR A 162 -3.12 7.07 20.90
CA THR A 162 -2.98 5.99 21.89
C THR A 162 -2.43 4.75 21.20
N PRO A 163 -1.13 4.46 21.35
CA PRO A 163 -0.56 3.24 20.78
C PRO A 163 -1.24 1.99 21.34
N VAL A 164 -1.53 1.03 20.48
CA VAL A 164 -2.15 -0.25 20.84
C VAL A 164 -1.16 -1.37 20.63
N SER A 165 -0.98 -2.23 21.64
CA SER A 165 -0.23 -3.48 21.50
C SER A 165 -1.16 -4.63 21.11
N TYR A 166 -0.62 -5.61 20.38
CA TYR A 166 -1.35 -6.84 20.03
C TYR A 166 -0.59 -8.10 20.50
N PRO A 167 -1.30 -9.19 20.82
CA PRO A 167 -0.66 -10.41 21.32
C PRO A 167 0.08 -11.15 20.20
N ALA A 168 1.07 -11.98 20.56
CA ALA A 168 1.80 -12.83 19.60
C ALA A 168 0.89 -13.79 18.83
N SER A 169 -0.24 -14.18 19.45
CA SER A 169 -1.23 -15.06 18.86
C SER A 169 -2.07 -14.39 17.78
N ALA A 170 -2.05 -13.05 17.69
CA ALA A 170 -2.86 -12.28 16.76
C ALA A 170 -2.67 -12.77 15.33
N ARG A 171 -3.77 -12.81 14.58
CA ARG A 171 -3.83 -13.28 13.20
C ARG A 171 -4.07 -12.13 12.24
N VAL A 172 -4.92 -11.19 12.62
CA VAL A 172 -5.32 -10.08 11.76
C VAL A 172 -5.41 -8.79 12.58
N VAL A 173 -4.98 -7.71 11.96
CA VAL A 173 -5.19 -6.35 12.44
C VAL A 173 -5.95 -5.57 11.37
N ASP A 174 -7.09 -5.00 11.74
CA ASP A 174 -7.87 -4.10 10.90
C ASP A 174 -7.79 -2.69 11.48
N MET A 175 -7.29 -1.75 10.71
CA MET A 175 -7.17 -0.35 11.10
C MET A 175 -8.10 0.49 10.25
N TYR A 176 -8.80 1.41 10.89
CA TYR A 176 -9.82 2.26 10.30
C TYR A 176 -9.43 3.71 10.54
N VAL A 177 -9.66 4.56 9.55
CA VAL A 177 -9.51 6.01 9.65
C VAL A 177 -10.78 6.66 9.11
N ARG A 178 -11.25 7.70 9.82
CA ARG A 178 -12.40 8.52 9.43
C ARG A 178 -12.05 9.98 9.66
N ALA A 179 -12.33 10.86 8.69
CA ALA A 179 -12.41 12.30 8.91
C ALA A 179 -13.88 12.73 9.07
N GLU A 180 -14.14 13.71 9.93
CA GLU A 180 -15.51 14.20 10.20
C GLU A 180 -16.03 15.19 9.15
N SER A 181 -15.17 15.92 8.42
CA SER A 181 -15.59 16.83 7.36
C SER A 181 -14.48 17.12 6.34
N GLY A 182 -14.78 16.97 5.04
CA GLY A 182 -13.93 17.44 3.92
C GLY A 182 -12.53 16.83 3.79
N GLY A 183 -12.12 15.96 4.71
CA GLY A 183 -10.82 15.30 4.69
C GLY A 183 -10.78 14.19 3.65
N TYR A 184 -9.85 14.30 2.71
CA TYR A 184 -9.55 13.26 1.73
C TYR A 184 -8.57 12.26 2.32
N HIS A 185 -8.94 10.97 2.29
CA HIS A 185 -8.04 9.87 2.61
C HIS A 185 -7.81 9.06 1.34
N PHE A 186 -6.57 8.63 1.08
CA PHE A 186 -6.31 7.68 0.01
C PHE A 186 -6.77 6.26 0.36
N TRP A 187 -7.06 6.02 1.64
CA TRP A 187 -7.59 4.77 2.17
C TRP A 187 -8.33 5.03 3.49
N ASN A 188 -9.41 4.30 3.72
CA ASN A 188 -10.19 4.39 4.96
C ASN A 188 -9.99 3.18 5.87
N ARG A 189 -9.53 2.06 5.31
CA ARG A 189 -9.18 0.86 6.06
C ARG A 189 -7.95 0.18 5.51
N VAL A 190 -7.12 -0.32 6.41
CA VAL A 190 -6.03 -1.24 6.10
C VAL A 190 -6.19 -2.49 6.94
N ARG A 191 -6.18 -3.65 6.29
CA ARG A 191 -6.13 -4.95 6.94
C ARG A 191 -4.74 -5.56 6.77
N ILE A 192 -4.14 -6.00 7.87
CA ILE A 192 -2.86 -6.71 7.89
C ILE A 192 -3.11 -8.15 8.35
N ASP A 193 -2.74 -9.14 7.53
CA ASP A 193 -2.71 -10.54 7.92
C ASP A 193 -1.32 -10.88 8.50
N LEU A 194 -1.27 -11.17 9.79
CA LEU A 194 -0.04 -11.45 10.54
C LEU A 194 0.48 -12.88 10.35
N LYS A 195 -0.35 -13.81 9.84
CA LYS A 195 0.06 -15.19 9.56
C LYS A 195 0.61 -15.35 8.16
N ARG A 196 0.10 -14.57 7.22
CA ARG A 196 0.56 -14.52 5.82
C ARG A 196 0.87 -13.07 5.49
N PRO A 197 2.14 -12.69 5.22
CA PRO A 197 2.50 -11.30 4.97
C PRO A 197 1.68 -10.70 3.83
N SER A 198 0.61 -10.00 4.19
CA SER A 198 -0.40 -9.48 3.29
C SER A 198 -1.03 -8.25 3.90
N ILE A 199 -1.28 -7.28 3.03
CA ILE A 199 -1.90 -6.00 3.38
C ILE A 199 -3.02 -5.76 2.37
N THR A 200 -4.23 -5.59 2.85
CA THR A 200 -5.37 -5.18 2.01
C THR A 200 -5.70 -3.73 2.30
N VAL A 201 -5.62 -2.91 1.26
CA VAL A 201 -6.01 -1.50 1.31
C VAL A 201 -7.41 -1.38 0.76
N TYR A 202 -8.26 -0.70 1.52
CA TYR A 202 -9.63 -0.36 1.15
C TYR A 202 -9.65 1.13 0.82
N ASP A 203 -10.09 1.43 -0.40
CA ASP A 203 -10.39 2.78 -0.86
C ASP A 203 -11.43 3.40 0.08
N GLU A 204 -12.63 2.81 0.10
CA GLU A 204 -13.72 3.22 0.97
C GLU A 204 -14.05 2.14 2.00
N ALA A 205 -14.23 2.57 3.24
CA ALA A 205 -14.69 1.69 4.31
C ALA A 205 -15.35 2.52 5.42
N THR A 206 -16.51 2.07 5.87
CA THR A 206 -17.17 2.64 7.06
C THR A 206 -16.45 2.16 8.32
N MET A 207 -16.07 3.11 9.18
CA MET A 207 -15.58 2.78 10.52
C MET A 207 -16.73 2.13 11.32
N PRO A 208 -16.52 0.94 11.90
CA PRO A 208 -17.53 0.29 12.73
C PRO A 208 -17.90 1.14 13.94
N SER A 209 -19.16 1.09 14.37
CA SER A 209 -19.63 1.79 15.57
C SER A 209 -19.32 1.04 16.88
N LYS A 210 -18.90 -0.23 16.80
CA LYS A 210 -18.57 -1.14 17.92
C LYS A 210 -17.38 -2.03 17.57
#